data_AF-A0A285TF91-F1
#
_entry.id   AF-A0A285TF91-F1
#
_cell.length_a   1.000
_cell.length_b   1.000
_cell.length_c   1.000
_cell.angle_alpha   90.00
_cell.angle_beta   90.00
_cell.angle_gamma   90.00
#
_symmetry.space_group_name_H-M   'P 1'
#
loop_
_entity.id
_entity.type
_entity.pdbx_description
1 polymer ?
#
loop_
_entity_poly.entity_id
_entity_poly.type
_entity_poly.pdbx_seq_one_letter_code
_entity_poly.pdbx_strand_id
1 'polypeptide(L)'
;MKSLKVFVVSDSVGETGEQVVKAVIAQFRPNFENTVIRRFPHIENDDHIKNIVEIAKAQDALIVYTLAEEKMRQKIHHSCQQENILSIDLLGPIIQLFQEKIDEPPLEEAGLVHKLDDDYFRKIEAVEFAVKYDDGRDPRGLLLADVVLVGVSRTSKTPLSQYLAHKRYKVANVPLVPEINPPEELFLVDPKKCFGLVISPEKLNIIRKERLIALGLNDDAIYAKQERIKQEIAHFYKVVERIGCSVLDVTNKAVEETANDIIERIEQNK
;
A
#
# COMPACT_ATOMS: atom_id res chain seq x y z
N MET A 1 -16.33 2.76 -35.87
CA MET A 1 -15.07 2.35 -35.19
C MET A 1 -15.12 0.85 -34.99
N LYS A 2 -14.05 0.12 -35.31
CA LYS A 2 -14.02 -1.34 -35.11
C LYS A 2 -13.79 -1.61 -33.63
N SER A 3 -14.52 -2.58 -33.05
CA SER A 3 -14.35 -2.99 -31.66
C SER A 3 -13.73 -4.37 -31.64
N LEU A 4 -12.52 -4.47 -31.10
CA LEU A 4 -11.81 -5.71 -30.86
C LEU A 4 -11.96 -6.07 -29.39
N LYS A 5 -12.14 -7.35 -29.08
CA LYS A 5 -12.13 -7.84 -27.70
C LYS A 5 -10.92 -8.72 -27.49
N VAL A 6 -10.20 -8.45 -26.41
CA VAL A 6 -9.00 -9.20 -26.01
C VAL A 6 -9.18 -9.71 -24.61
N PHE A 7 -9.09 -11.02 -24.45
CA PHE A 7 -9.10 -11.67 -23.15
C PHE A 7 -7.65 -11.91 -22.73
N VAL A 8 -7.27 -11.37 -21.58
CA VAL A 8 -5.96 -11.58 -20.98
C VAL A 8 -6.11 -12.61 -19.87
N VAL A 9 -5.49 -13.77 -20.04
CA VAL A 9 -5.66 -14.93 -19.17
C VAL A 9 -4.35 -15.21 -18.43
N SER A 10 -4.40 -15.29 -17.10
CA SER A 10 -3.20 -15.50 -16.29
C SER A 10 -3.49 -16.34 -15.06
N ASP A 11 -2.51 -17.16 -14.68
CA ASP A 11 -2.44 -17.85 -13.38
C ASP A 11 -2.12 -16.90 -12.21
N SER A 12 -1.78 -15.65 -12.52
CA SER A 12 -1.58 -14.53 -11.60
C SER A 12 -2.58 -13.38 -11.89
N VAL A 13 -2.16 -12.12 -11.73
CA VAL A 13 -3.00 -10.91 -11.89
C VAL A 13 -3.24 -10.51 -13.36
N GLY A 14 -2.38 -10.95 -14.29
CA GLY A 14 -2.53 -10.67 -15.73
C GLY A 14 -2.11 -9.28 -16.21
N GLU A 15 -1.34 -8.52 -15.41
CA GLU A 15 -0.87 -7.19 -15.80
C GLU A 15 0.09 -7.21 -16.99
N THR A 16 1.03 -8.17 -17.00
CA THR A 16 2.01 -8.32 -18.09
C THR A 16 1.31 -8.47 -19.44
N GLY A 17 0.33 -9.37 -19.53
CA GLY A 17 -0.44 -9.59 -20.75
C GLY A 17 -1.23 -8.34 -21.17
N GLU A 18 -1.83 -7.63 -20.22
CA GLU A 18 -2.56 -6.39 -20.51
C GLU A 18 -1.65 -5.29 -21.09
N GLN A 19 -0.45 -5.12 -20.53
CA GLN A 19 0.52 -4.13 -21.02
C GLN A 19 1.00 -4.46 -22.44
N VAL A 20 1.27 -5.73 -22.73
CA VAL A 20 1.64 -6.17 -24.08
C VAL A 20 0.50 -5.89 -25.06
N VAL A 21 -0.75 -6.20 -24.70
CA VAL A 21 -1.91 -5.90 -25.55
C VAL A 21 -2.04 -4.41 -25.81
N LYS A 22 -1.93 -3.56 -24.78
CA LYS A 22 -1.97 -2.10 -24.94
C LYS A 22 -0.89 -1.59 -25.89
N ALA A 23 0.33 -2.10 -25.79
CA ALA A 23 1.44 -1.74 -26.67
C ALA A 23 1.17 -2.15 -28.13
N VAL A 24 0.61 -3.35 -28.35
CA VAL A 24 0.24 -3.83 -29.69
C VAL A 24 -0.88 -2.98 -30.28
N ILE A 25 -1.96 -2.71 -29.54
CA ILE A 25 -3.10 -1.92 -30.02
C ILE A 25 -2.70 -0.49 -30.40
N ALA A 26 -1.71 0.09 -29.72
CA ALA A 26 -1.17 1.40 -30.08
C ALA A 26 -0.65 1.47 -31.53
N GLN A 27 -0.18 0.35 -32.10
CA GLN A 27 0.28 0.26 -33.50
C GLN A 27 -0.88 0.27 -34.52
N PHE A 28 -2.13 0.05 -34.08
CA PHE A 28 -3.32 -0.01 -34.94
C PHE A 28 -4.21 1.23 -34.83
N ARG A 29 -3.68 2.33 -34.28
CA ARG A 29 -4.38 3.61 -34.20
C ARG A 29 -4.57 4.25 -35.58
N PRO A 30 -5.68 4.99 -35.80
CA PRO A 30 -6.75 5.29 -34.84
C PRO A 30 -7.88 4.24 -34.81
N ASN A 31 -7.79 3.17 -35.61
CA ASN A 31 -8.93 2.31 -35.93
C ASN A 31 -9.42 1.42 -34.77
N PHE A 32 -8.55 1.14 -33.78
CA PHE A 32 -8.78 0.17 -32.71
C PHE A 32 -8.60 0.75 -31.29
N GLU A 33 -8.71 2.06 -31.12
CA GLU A 33 -8.59 2.70 -29.80
C GLU A 33 -9.66 2.24 -28.79
N ASN A 34 -10.83 1.82 -29.28
CA ASN A 34 -11.93 1.29 -28.46
C ASN A 34 -11.83 -0.24 -28.23
N THR A 35 -10.62 -0.79 -28.24
CA THR A 35 -10.40 -2.21 -27.93
C THR A 35 -10.78 -2.48 -26.47
N VAL A 36 -11.61 -3.49 -26.25
CA VAL A 36 -12.03 -3.92 -24.91
C VAL A 36 -11.07 -5.01 -24.43
N ILE A 37 -10.29 -4.70 -23.41
CA ILE A 37 -9.40 -5.66 -22.77
C ILE A 37 -10.08 -6.16 -21.50
N ARG A 38 -10.26 -7.47 -21.37
CA ARG A 38 -10.83 -8.11 -20.17
C ARG A 38 -9.81 -9.07 -19.58
N ARG A 39 -9.47 -8.88 -18.30
CA ARG A 39 -8.58 -9.78 -17.56
C ARG A 39 -9.35 -10.93 -16.92
N PHE A 40 -8.72 -12.09 -16.93
CA PHE A 40 -9.11 -13.32 -16.24
C PHE A 40 -7.90 -13.78 -15.40
N PRO A 41 -7.77 -13.25 -14.18
CA PRO A 41 -6.69 -13.62 -13.28
C PRO A 41 -6.97 -14.94 -12.56
N HIS A 42 -5.94 -15.50 -11.91
CA HIS A 42 -6.01 -16.68 -11.04
C HIS A 42 -6.59 -17.93 -11.72
N ILE A 43 -6.09 -18.24 -12.92
CA ILE A 43 -6.45 -19.47 -13.63
C ILE A 43 -5.64 -20.65 -13.09
N GLU A 44 -6.32 -21.50 -12.32
CA GLU A 44 -5.68 -22.59 -11.58
C GLU A 44 -6.00 -23.98 -12.14
N ASN A 45 -7.05 -24.11 -12.97
CA ASN A 45 -7.54 -25.42 -13.40
C ASN A 45 -8.18 -25.41 -14.79
N ASP A 46 -8.44 -26.63 -15.28
CA ASP A 46 -8.96 -26.88 -16.62
C ASP A 46 -10.36 -26.33 -16.84
N ASP A 47 -11.19 -26.34 -15.80
CA ASP A 47 -12.57 -25.88 -15.92
C ASP A 47 -12.61 -24.35 -16.05
N HIS A 48 -11.68 -23.63 -15.42
CA HIS A 48 -11.49 -22.20 -15.70
C HIS A 48 -11.14 -21.95 -17.17
N ILE A 49 -10.20 -22.73 -17.73
CA ILE A 49 -9.81 -22.62 -19.15
C ILE A 49 -11.01 -22.84 -20.05
N LYS A 50 -11.76 -23.93 -19.86
CA LYS A 50 -12.95 -24.25 -20.67
C LYS A 50 -13.97 -23.12 -20.65
N ASN A 51 -14.32 -22.63 -19.44
CA ASN A 51 -15.26 -21.52 -19.28
C ASN A 51 -14.79 -20.26 -20.01
N ILE A 52 -13.49 -19.93 -19.92
CA ILE A 52 -12.94 -18.74 -20.58
C ILE A 52 -12.99 -18.87 -22.09
N VAL A 53 -12.64 -20.05 -22.62
CA VAL A 53 -12.69 -20.34 -24.07
C VAL A 53 -14.12 -20.27 -24.59
N GLU A 54 -15.10 -20.80 -23.85
CA GLU A 54 -16.52 -20.69 -24.21
C GLU A 54 -16.99 -19.23 -24.26
N ILE A 55 -16.63 -18.43 -23.24
CA ILE A 55 -16.96 -17.00 -23.21
C ILE A 55 -16.25 -16.26 -24.35
N ALA A 56 -14.99 -16.59 -24.65
CA ALA A 56 -14.22 -15.96 -25.71
C ALA A 56 -14.85 -16.23 -27.08
N LYS A 57 -15.26 -17.48 -27.33
CA LYS A 57 -15.98 -17.89 -28.54
C LYS A 57 -17.29 -17.11 -28.68
N ALA A 58 -18.09 -17.06 -27.62
CA ALA A 58 -19.38 -16.36 -27.62
C ALA A 58 -19.23 -14.85 -27.86
N GLN A 59 -18.07 -14.28 -27.50
CA GLN A 59 -17.81 -12.84 -27.62
C GLN A 59 -16.96 -12.44 -28.82
N ASP A 60 -16.48 -13.40 -29.61
CA ASP A 60 -15.50 -13.20 -30.68
C ASP A 60 -14.24 -12.47 -30.18
N ALA A 61 -13.68 -12.98 -29.07
CA ALA A 61 -12.51 -12.42 -28.41
C ALA A 61 -11.25 -13.23 -28.72
N LEU A 62 -10.14 -12.54 -28.96
CA LEU A 62 -8.81 -13.17 -29.02
C LEU A 62 -8.26 -13.38 -27.61
N ILE A 63 -7.47 -14.43 -27.40
CA ILE A 63 -6.91 -14.78 -26.10
C ILE A 63 -5.40 -14.54 -26.07
N VAL A 64 -4.95 -13.72 -25.15
CA VAL A 64 -3.54 -13.51 -24.84
C VAL A 64 -3.31 -14.09 -23.45
N TYR A 65 -2.35 -15.01 -23.29
CA TYR A 65 -2.16 -15.66 -22.00
C TYR A 65 -0.71 -15.67 -21.52
N THR A 66 -0.59 -15.67 -20.19
CA THR A 66 0.66 -15.73 -19.44
C THR A 66 0.48 -16.79 -18.35
N LEU A 67 0.89 -18.03 -18.63
CA LEU A 67 0.78 -19.18 -17.74
C LEU A 67 2.16 -19.81 -17.50
N ALA A 68 2.54 -20.00 -16.25
CA ALA A 68 3.83 -20.54 -15.81
C ALA A 68 3.92 -22.07 -15.99
N GLU A 69 2.82 -22.79 -15.80
CA GLU A 69 2.77 -24.25 -15.98
C GLU A 69 2.65 -24.65 -17.46
N GLU A 70 3.53 -25.52 -17.94
CA GLU A 70 3.48 -26.02 -19.33
C GLU A 70 2.16 -26.71 -19.64
N LYS A 71 1.70 -27.54 -18.70
CA LYS A 71 0.44 -28.28 -18.84
C LYS A 71 -0.75 -27.35 -19.08
N MET A 72 -0.78 -26.20 -18.41
CA MET A 72 -1.85 -25.20 -18.57
C MET A 72 -1.73 -24.46 -19.90
N ARG A 73 -0.50 -24.12 -20.34
CA ARG A 73 -0.24 -23.55 -21.67
C ARG A 73 -0.72 -24.47 -22.80
N GLN A 74 -0.37 -25.76 -22.74
CA GLN A 74 -0.78 -26.75 -23.73
C GLN A 74 -2.31 -26.90 -23.78
N LYS A 75 -2.98 -26.89 -22.62
CA LYS A 75 -4.44 -27.01 -22.54
C LYS A 75 -5.17 -25.83 -23.15
N ILE A 76 -4.81 -24.61 -22.78
CA ILE A 76 -5.46 -23.42 -23.34
C ILE A 76 -5.17 -23.33 -24.86
N HIS A 77 -3.97 -23.70 -25.29
CA HIS A 77 -3.64 -23.76 -26.71
C HIS A 77 -4.54 -24.74 -27.46
N HIS A 78 -4.67 -25.97 -26.96
CA HIS A 78 -5.51 -27.00 -27.58
C HIS A 78 -6.99 -26.60 -27.60
N SER A 79 -7.51 -26.07 -26.48
CA SER A 79 -8.90 -25.65 -26.39
C SER A 79 -9.21 -24.46 -27.32
N CYS A 80 -8.30 -23.49 -27.45
CA CYS A 80 -8.44 -22.41 -28.43
C CYS A 80 -8.41 -22.95 -29.87
N GLN A 81 -7.53 -23.90 -30.19
CA GLN A 81 -7.46 -24.51 -31.52
C GLN A 81 -8.74 -25.26 -31.89
N GLN A 82 -9.28 -26.06 -30.98
CA GLN A 82 -10.54 -26.80 -31.21
C GLN A 82 -11.70 -25.86 -31.55
N GLU A 83 -11.75 -24.70 -30.90
CA GLU A 83 -12.81 -23.71 -31.06
C GLU A 83 -12.51 -22.63 -32.11
N ASN A 84 -11.39 -22.74 -32.84
CA ASN A 84 -10.89 -21.77 -33.82
C ASN A 84 -10.72 -20.34 -33.26
N ILE A 85 -10.29 -20.21 -32.01
CA ILE A 85 -10.03 -18.94 -31.35
C ILE A 85 -8.57 -18.54 -31.56
N LEU A 86 -8.34 -17.31 -32.04
CA LEU A 86 -7.00 -16.75 -32.14
C LEU A 86 -6.42 -16.57 -30.73
N SER A 87 -5.27 -17.19 -30.49
CA SER A 87 -4.59 -17.11 -29.20
C SER A 87 -3.08 -17.01 -29.30
N ILE A 88 -2.44 -16.41 -28.28
CA ILE A 88 -0.98 -16.27 -28.20
C ILE A 88 -0.49 -16.54 -26.76
N ASP A 89 0.54 -17.36 -26.66
CA ASP A 89 1.33 -17.58 -25.45
C ASP A 89 2.45 -16.54 -25.38
N LEU A 90 2.46 -15.71 -24.35
CA LEU A 90 3.51 -14.72 -24.17
C LEU A 90 4.71 -15.23 -23.39
N LEU A 91 4.55 -16.26 -22.54
CA LEU A 91 5.62 -16.72 -21.65
C LEU A 91 6.36 -17.93 -22.19
N GLY A 92 5.68 -18.91 -22.78
CA GLY A 92 6.30 -20.18 -23.20
C GLY A 92 7.53 -20.00 -24.10
N PRO A 93 7.48 -19.19 -25.18
CA PRO A 93 8.66 -18.97 -26.03
C PRO A 93 9.85 -18.34 -25.29
N ILE A 94 9.59 -17.47 -24.31
CA ILE A 94 10.62 -16.80 -23.52
C ILE A 94 11.21 -17.78 -22.50
N ILE A 95 10.37 -18.56 -21.82
CA ILE A 95 10.79 -19.61 -20.90
C ILE A 95 11.70 -20.61 -21.62
N GLN A 96 11.29 -21.07 -22.81
CA GLN A 96 12.09 -22.00 -23.61
C GLN A 96 13.46 -21.43 -23.96
N LEU A 97 13.53 -20.17 -24.41
CA LEU A 97 14.79 -19.50 -24.71
C LEU A 97 15.72 -19.43 -23.48
N PHE A 98 15.15 -19.20 -22.30
CA PHE A 98 15.90 -19.15 -21.05
C PHE A 98 16.38 -20.55 -20.62
N GLN A 99 15.55 -21.58 -20.76
CA GLN A 99 15.95 -22.97 -20.50
C GLN A 99 17.16 -23.38 -21.35
N GLU A 100 17.12 -23.08 -22.65
CA GLU A 100 18.23 -23.38 -23.57
C GLU A 100 19.52 -22.64 -23.20
N LYS A 101 19.41 -21.48 -22.53
CA LYS A 101 20.56 -20.66 -22.15
C LYS A 101 21.12 -20.97 -20.76
N ILE A 102 20.24 -21.29 -19.81
CA ILE A 102 20.57 -21.52 -18.39
C ILE A 102 20.90 -22.99 -18.13
N ASP A 103 20.47 -23.90 -19.01
CA ASP A 103 20.63 -25.36 -18.88
C ASP A 103 19.96 -25.90 -17.60
N GLU A 104 18.87 -25.25 -17.17
CA GLU A 104 18.04 -25.67 -16.03
C GLU A 104 16.55 -25.59 -16.41
N PRO A 105 15.71 -26.50 -15.87
CA PRO A 105 14.26 -26.45 -16.07
C PRO A 105 13.61 -25.31 -15.28
N PRO A 106 12.48 -24.74 -15.76
CA PRO A 106 11.74 -23.73 -15.03
C PRO A 106 11.04 -24.37 -13.83
N LEU A 107 10.82 -23.57 -12.80
CA LEU A 107 10.05 -23.99 -11.62
C LEU A 107 8.57 -24.26 -11.93
N GLU A 108 8.05 -23.64 -13.00
CA GLU A 108 6.63 -23.73 -13.41
C GLU A 108 5.62 -23.27 -12.35
N GLU A 109 6.04 -22.51 -11.34
CA GLU A 109 5.15 -22.00 -10.30
C GLU A 109 4.56 -20.64 -10.68
N ALA A 110 3.22 -20.57 -10.68
CA ALA A 110 2.49 -19.32 -10.80
C ALA A 110 2.83 -18.37 -9.63
N GLY A 111 2.86 -17.07 -9.92
CA GLY A 111 2.98 -16.03 -8.89
C GLY A 111 4.35 -15.94 -8.21
N LEU A 112 5.40 -16.62 -8.68
CA LEU A 112 6.77 -16.49 -8.13
C LEU A 112 7.26 -15.04 -8.08
N VAL A 113 6.95 -14.24 -9.09
CA VAL A 113 7.28 -12.80 -9.10
C VAL A 113 6.59 -12.06 -7.94
N HIS A 114 5.36 -12.44 -7.59
CA HIS A 114 4.66 -11.88 -6.43
C HIS A 114 5.16 -12.46 -5.11
N LYS A 115 5.49 -13.75 -5.05
CA LYS A 115 6.12 -14.37 -3.86
C LYS A 115 7.49 -13.74 -3.54
N LEU A 116 8.23 -13.28 -4.56
CA LEU A 116 9.50 -12.58 -4.40
C LEU A 116 9.36 -11.12 -3.93
N ASP A 117 8.12 -10.61 -3.78
CA ASP A 117 7.85 -9.23 -3.41
C ASP A 117 7.33 -9.11 -1.96
N ASP A 118 7.97 -9.84 -1.03
CA ASP A 118 7.77 -9.70 0.43
C ASP A 118 7.80 -8.23 0.87
N ASP A 119 8.64 -7.45 0.21
CA ASP A 119 8.79 -6.01 0.42
C ASP A 119 7.55 -5.21 0.00
N TYR A 120 6.91 -5.57 -1.10
CA TYR A 120 5.63 -5.00 -1.52
C TYR A 120 4.51 -5.39 -0.56
N PHE A 121 4.39 -6.67 -0.18
CA PHE A 121 3.35 -7.10 0.75
C PHE A 121 3.52 -6.50 2.14
N ARG A 122 4.75 -6.43 2.67
CA ARG A 122 5.04 -5.71 3.93
C ARG A 122 4.68 -4.23 3.83
N LYS A 123 4.93 -3.60 2.67
CA LYS A 123 4.53 -2.20 2.45
C LYS A 123 3.02 -2.05 2.44
N ILE A 124 2.29 -2.90 1.72
CA ILE A 124 0.82 -2.86 1.68
C ILE A 124 0.25 -3.09 3.08
N GLU A 125 0.72 -4.12 3.79
CA GLU A 125 0.29 -4.42 5.15
C GLU A 125 0.56 -3.25 6.11
N ALA A 126 1.74 -2.63 6.03
CA ALA A 126 2.09 -1.46 6.84
C ALA A 126 1.18 -0.25 6.55
N VAL A 127 0.86 0.01 5.29
CA VAL A 127 -0.04 1.10 4.87
C VAL A 127 -1.47 0.84 5.34
N GLU A 128 -2.00 -0.36 5.12
CA GLU A 128 -3.33 -0.75 5.60
C GLU A 128 -3.43 -0.65 7.13
N PHE A 129 -2.40 -1.10 7.83
CA PHE A 129 -2.29 -0.97 9.28
C PHE A 129 -2.34 0.49 9.72
N ALA A 130 -1.51 1.36 9.12
CA ALA A 130 -1.45 2.77 9.48
C ALA A 130 -2.77 3.51 9.21
N VAL A 131 -3.49 3.14 8.14
CA VAL A 131 -4.84 3.69 7.86
C VAL A 131 -5.86 3.20 8.89
N LYS A 132 -5.82 1.91 9.25
CA LYS A 132 -6.77 1.31 10.19
C LYS A 132 -6.63 1.86 11.61
N TYR A 133 -5.40 2.09 12.07
CA TYR A 133 -5.08 2.49 13.44
C TYR A 133 -4.65 3.96 13.58
N ASP A 134 -4.96 4.80 12.58
CA ASP A 134 -4.83 6.26 12.72
C ASP A 134 -5.81 6.79 13.77
N ASP A 135 -5.41 7.86 14.47
CA ASP A 135 -6.20 8.53 15.52
C ASP A 135 -6.68 7.64 16.70
N GLY A 136 -6.03 6.50 16.95
CA GLY A 136 -6.28 5.70 18.17
C GLY A 136 -7.64 5.00 18.20
N ARG A 137 -8.24 4.75 17.03
CA ARG A 137 -9.60 4.16 16.89
C ARG A 137 -9.74 2.75 17.45
N ASP A 138 -8.66 1.96 17.44
CA ASP A 138 -8.64 0.59 17.95
C ASP A 138 -7.35 0.36 18.77
N PRO A 139 -7.43 0.36 20.11
CA PRO A 139 -6.28 0.21 21.01
C PRO A 139 -5.47 -1.08 20.80
N ARG A 140 -6.08 -2.14 20.25
CA ARG A 140 -5.40 -3.42 19.99
C ARG A 140 -4.25 -3.27 18.99
N GLY A 141 -4.33 -2.27 18.10
CA GLY A 141 -3.26 -1.95 17.17
C GLY A 141 -1.96 -1.52 17.85
N LEU A 142 -2.02 -0.94 19.06
CA LEU A 142 -0.83 -0.42 19.74
C LEU A 142 0.19 -1.52 20.06
N LEU A 143 -0.28 -2.70 20.45
CA LEU A 143 0.57 -3.84 20.78
C LEU A 143 1.13 -4.55 19.53
N LEU A 144 0.52 -4.33 18.37
CA LEU A 144 0.90 -4.94 17.09
C LEU A 144 1.78 -4.01 16.24
N ALA A 145 1.92 -2.74 16.66
CA ALA A 145 2.65 -1.74 15.90
C ALA A 145 4.17 -1.91 16.04
N ASP A 146 4.87 -1.62 14.94
CA ASP A 146 6.32 -1.45 14.95
C ASP A 146 6.69 -0.09 15.53
N VAL A 147 5.83 0.92 15.32
CA VAL A 147 6.01 2.30 15.78
C VAL A 147 4.70 2.82 16.35
N VAL A 148 4.75 3.41 17.55
CA VAL A 148 3.62 4.13 18.16
C VAL A 148 3.95 5.61 18.26
N LEU A 149 3.15 6.46 17.62
CA LEU A 149 3.31 7.91 17.68
C LEU A 149 2.29 8.52 18.65
N VAL A 150 2.77 9.29 19.63
CA VAL A 150 1.91 10.04 20.55
C VAL A 150 2.21 11.53 20.47
N GLY A 151 1.20 12.38 20.62
CA GLY A 151 1.45 13.82 20.57
C GLY A 151 0.20 14.67 20.52
N VAL A 152 0.36 15.96 20.81
CA VAL A 152 -0.73 16.94 20.74
C VAL A 152 -1.26 17.10 19.30
N SER A 153 -2.49 17.59 19.14
CA SER A 153 -3.02 17.85 17.80
C SER A 153 -2.10 18.81 17.02
N ARG A 154 -1.90 18.53 15.73
CA ARG A 154 -1.06 19.31 14.78
C ARG A 154 0.46 19.13 14.90
N THR A 155 0.90 17.96 15.37
CA THR A 155 2.31 17.50 15.31
C THR A 155 2.62 16.59 14.12
N SER A 156 1.86 16.70 13.02
CA SER A 156 2.07 15.92 11.79
C SER A 156 2.06 14.39 11.91
N LYS A 157 1.40 13.84 12.95
CA LYS A 157 1.28 12.38 13.18
C LYS A 157 0.76 11.61 11.97
N THR A 158 -0.36 12.02 11.37
CA THR A 158 -0.96 11.30 10.23
C THR A 158 -0.06 11.32 8.98
N PRO A 159 0.51 12.46 8.54
CA PRO A 159 1.51 12.43 7.47
C PRO A 159 2.74 11.57 7.80
N LEU A 160 3.22 11.62 9.05
CA LEU A 160 4.39 10.87 9.49
C LEU A 160 4.14 9.36 9.53
N SER A 161 2.98 8.91 10.02
CA SER A 161 2.62 7.49 10.04
C SER A 161 2.50 6.92 8.64
N GLN A 162 1.91 7.67 7.71
CA GLN A 162 1.83 7.27 6.30
C GLN A 162 3.22 7.18 5.66
N TYR A 163 4.11 8.15 5.95
CA TYR A 163 5.48 8.11 5.44
C TYR A 163 6.26 6.90 5.96
N LEU A 164 6.18 6.63 7.27
CA LEU A 164 6.80 5.45 7.90
C LEU A 164 6.19 4.13 7.39
N ALA A 165 4.89 4.09 7.12
CA ALA A 165 4.24 2.93 6.50
C ALA A 165 4.74 2.67 5.06
N HIS A 166 5.01 3.72 4.29
CA HIS A 166 5.70 3.58 3.00
C HIS A 166 7.13 3.04 3.13
N LYS A 167 7.75 3.21 4.30
CA LYS A 167 9.03 2.58 4.70
C LYS A 167 8.83 1.22 5.38
N ARG A 168 7.63 0.63 5.29
CA ARG A 168 7.27 -0.74 5.72
C ARG A 168 7.15 -0.92 7.23
N TYR A 169 6.91 0.16 7.98
CA TYR A 169 6.65 0.11 9.42
C TYR A 169 5.15 0.17 9.71
N LYS A 170 4.62 -0.77 10.49
CA LYS A 170 3.25 -0.71 11.01
C LYS A 170 3.16 0.38 12.07
N VAL A 171 2.51 1.49 11.75
CA VAL A 171 2.44 2.65 12.65
C VAL A 171 1.04 2.81 13.24
N ALA A 172 0.95 3.00 14.55
CA ALA A 172 -0.28 3.39 15.23
C ALA A 172 -0.12 4.78 15.86
N ASN A 173 -1.14 5.63 15.73
CA ASN A 173 -1.12 7.00 16.22
C ASN A 173 -2.10 7.18 17.37
N VAL A 174 -1.67 7.78 18.48
CA VAL A 174 -2.55 8.14 19.60
C VAL A 174 -2.54 9.65 19.81
N PRO A 175 -3.67 10.35 19.61
CA PRO A 175 -3.76 11.75 19.97
C PRO A 175 -3.77 11.90 21.50
N LEU A 176 -2.97 12.84 22.01
CA LEU A 176 -2.99 13.20 23.42
C LEU A 176 -3.79 14.49 23.60
N VAL A 177 -4.91 14.39 24.32
CA VAL A 177 -5.79 15.51 24.67
C VAL A 177 -6.15 15.43 26.16
N PRO A 178 -6.11 16.54 26.91
CA PRO A 178 -6.34 16.52 28.37
C PRO A 178 -7.66 15.88 28.83
N GLU A 179 -8.70 15.93 28.01
CA GLU A 179 -10.05 15.43 28.33
C GLU A 179 -10.19 13.92 28.24
N ILE A 180 -9.28 13.24 27.52
CA ILE A 180 -9.42 11.83 27.20
C ILE A 180 -8.20 11.11 27.75
N ASN A 181 -8.44 10.15 28.65
CA ASN A 181 -7.37 9.29 29.12
C ASN A 181 -6.84 8.43 27.95
N PRO A 182 -5.53 8.31 27.78
CA PRO A 182 -4.96 7.39 26.82
C PRO A 182 -5.39 5.95 27.13
N PRO A 183 -5.54 5.09 26.10
CA PRO A 183 -5.87 3.68 26.28
C PRO A 183 -4.82 2.98 27.15
N GLU A 184 -5.24 1.98 27.95
CA GLU A 184 -4.35 1.26 28.86
C GLU A 184 -3.23 0.54 28.11
N GLU A 185 -3.55 0.03 26.92
CA GLU A 185 -2.62 -0.65 26.02
C GLU A 185 -1.42 0.22 25.66
N LEU A 186 -1.57 1.55 25.63
CA LEU A 186 -0.46 2.47 25.35
C LEU A 186 0.66 2.34 26.39
N PHE A 187 0.32 2.06 27.65
CA PHE A 187 1.30 1.90 28.73
C PHE A 187 1.90 0.49 28.79
N LEU A 188 1.41 -0.44 27.96
CA LEU A 188 1.95 -1.79 27.78
C LEU A 188 2.89 -1.89 26.57
N VAL A 189 2.93 -0.86 25.72
CA VAL A 189 3.83 -0.78 24.57
C VAL A 189 5.28 -0.72 25.05
N ASP A 190 6.18 -1.42 24.34
CA ASP A 190 7.63 -1.27 24.53
C ASP A 190 8.03 0.21 24.34
N PRO A 191 8.58 0.89 25.37
CA PRO A 191 8.94 2.30 25.28
C PRO A 191 9.90 2.63 24.13
N LYS A 192 10.69 1.65 23.65
CA LYS A 192 11.60 1.79 22.50
C LYS A 192 10.88 1.95 21.16
N LYS A 193 9.62 1.49 21.06
CA LYS A 193 8.78 1.60 19.86
C LYS A 193 7.87 2.83 19.90
N CYS A 194 7.77 3.50 21.05
CA CYS A 194 6.92 4.67 21.24
C CYS A 194 7.71 5.96 21.06
N PHE A 195 7.13 6.94 20.37
CA PHE A 195 7.74 8.24 20.10
C PHE A 195 6.73 9.36 20.37
N GLY A 196 7.07 10.21 21.34
CA GLY A 196 6.34 11.44 21.64
C GLY A 196 6.75 12.55 20.69
N LEU A 197 5.78 13.18 20.02
CA LEU A 197 6.00 14.32 19.15
C LEU A 197 5.53 15.60 19.84
N VAL A 198 6.46 16.54 20.03
CA VAL A 198 6.20 17.86 20.62
C VAL A 198 6.52 18.96 19.63
N ILE A 199 5.82 20.09 19.75
CA ILE A 199 5.98 21.27 18.92
C ILE A 199 5.94 22.50 19.80
N SER A 200 6.70 23.54 19.44
CA SER A 200 6.72 24.78 20.22
C SER A 200 5.30 25.40 20.28
N PRO A 201 4.91 25.97 21.43
CA PRO A 201 3.61 26.61 21.60
C PRO A 201 3.33 27.68 20.53
N GLU A 202 4.36 28.46 20.16
CA GLU A 202 4.28 29.54 19.19
C GLU A 202 3.95 28.99 17.80
N LYS A 203 4.69 27.98 17.36
CA LYS A 203 4.48 27.35 16.05
C LYS A 203 3.13 26.64 15.99
N LEU A 204 2.75 25.94 17.05
CA LEU A 204 1.47 25.27 17.15
C LEU A 204 0.30 26.25 17.01
N ASN A 205 0.40 27.41 17.65
CA ASN A 205 -0.61 28.45 17.54
C ASN A 205 -0.72 28.99 16.10
N ILE A 206 0.41 29.22 15.43
CA ILE A 206 0.44 29.65 14.01
C ILE A 206 -0.29 28.63 13.13
N ILE A 207 0.08 27.34 13.22
CA ILE A 207 -0.52 26.26 12.41
C ILE A 207 -2.04 26.14 12.68
N ARG A 208 -2.47 26.32 13.92
CA ARG A 208 -3.90 26.26 14.28
C ARG A 208 -4.67 27.46 13.73
N LYS A 209 -4.08 28.67 13.73
CA LYS A 209 -4.69 29.86 13.12
C LYS A 209 -4.85 29.68 11.62
N GLU A 210 -3.81 29.21 10.92
CA GLU A 210 -3.87 28.95 9.47
C GLU A 210 -4.97 27.94 9.13
N ARG A 211 -5.13 26.88 9.93
CA ARG A 211 -6.22 25.90 9.76
C ARG A 211 -7.61 26.54 9.92
N LEU A 212 -7.79 27.42 10.90
CA LEU A 212 -9.08 28.10 11.14
C LEU A 212 -9.43 29.03 9.98
N ILE A 213 -8.46 29.78 9.47
CA ILE A 213 -8.61 30.64 8.28
C ILE A 213 -9.02 29.80 7.07
N ALA A 214 -8.34 28.68 6.83
CA ALA A 214 -8.66 27.76 5.73
C ALA A 214 -10.09 27.15 5.83
N LEU A 215 -10.66 27.12 7.04
CA LEU A 215 -12.03 26.65 7.31
C LEU A 215 -13.07 27.79 7.35
N GLY A 216 -12.67 29.04 7.08
CA GLY A 216 -13.56 30.20 7.07
C GLY A 216 -14.00 30.69 8.46
N LEU A 217 -13.25 30.38 9.52
CA LEU A 217 -13.57 30.76 10.90
C LEU A 217 -12.67 31.92 11.38
N ASN A 218 -13.24 32.94 12.05
CA ASN A 218 -12.52 34.09 12.62
C ASN A 218 -11.95 33.82 14.03
N ASP A 219 -10.90 34.57 14.41
CA ASP A 219 -9.99 34.29 15.53
C ASP A 219 -10.18 35.23 16.74
N ASP A 220 -11.21 34.99 17.57
CA ASP A 220 -11.57 35.95 18.64
C ASP A 220 -11.04 35.63 20.06
N ALA A 221 -10.10 34.67 20.24
CA ALA A 221 -9.61 34.33 21.59
C ALA A 221 -8.14 33.85 21.62
N ILE A 222 -7.19 34.76 21.42
CA ILE A 222 -5.75 34.42 21.37
C ILE A 222 -5.20 33.97 22.73
N TYR A 223 -5.57 34.64 23.83
CA TYR A 223 -5.06 34.32 25.18
C TYR A 223 -5.60 32.99 25.73
N ALA A 224 -6.89 32.70 25.52
CA ALA A 224 -7.48 31.42 25.90
C ALA A 224 -6.83 30.24 25.14
N LYS A 225 -6.41 30.47 23.89
CA LYS A 225 -5.70 29.48 23.07
C LYS A 225 -4.27 29.20 23.57
N GLN A 226 -3.56 30.21 24.09
CA GLN A 226 -2.21 30.00 24.63
C GLN A 226 -2.21 29.19 25.93
N GLU A 227 -3.08 29.53 26.88
CA GLU A 227 -3.20 28.74 28.13
C GLU A 227 -3.64 27.32 27.84
N ARG A 228 -4.55 27.14 26.88
CA ARG A 228 -4.95 25.80 26.41
C ARG A 228 -3.77 25.00 25.83
N ILE A 229 -2.94 25.61 24.99
CA ILE A 229 -1.76 24.96 24.42
C ILE A 229 -0.78 24.52 25.53
N LYS A 230 -0.56 25.37 26.54
CA LYS A 230 0.29 25.02 27.70
C LYS A 230 -0.26 23.81 28.45
N GLN A 231 -1.57 23.75 28.68
CA GLN A 231 -2.22 22.60 29.33
C GLN A 231 -2.05 21.31 28.51
N GLU A 232 -2.23 21.38 27.19
CA GLU A 232 -2.04 20.24 26.28
C GLU A 232 -0.59 19.73 26.31
N ILE A 233 0.40 20.63 26.30
CA ILE A 233 1.82 20.28 26.36
C ILE A 233 2.19 19.70 27.74
N ALA A 234 1.66 20.27 28.83
CA ALA A 234 1.89 19.73 30.16
C ALA A 234 1.30 18.32 30.32
N HIS A 235 0.08 18.11 29.80
CA HIS A 235 -0.53 16.77 29.75
C HIS A 235 0.30 15.80 28.91
N PHE A 236 0.78 16.24 27.73
CA PHE A 236 1.68 15.45 26.89
C PHE A 236 2.90 14.96 27.66
N TYR A 237 3.62 15.84 28.35
CA TYR A 237 4.83 15.48 29.11
C TYR A 237 4.54 14.46 30.21
N LYS A 238 3.42 14.63 30.93
CA LYS A 238 2.99 13.68 31.96
C LYS A 238 2.74 12.27 31.39
N VAL A 239 2.15 12.18 30.20
CA VAL A 239 1.87 10.88 29.57
C VAL A 239 3.15 10.22 29.06
N VAL A 240 4.01 10.95 28.34
CA VAL A 240 5.25 10.37 27.78
C VAL A 240 6.26 10.00 28.87
N GLU A 241 6.30 10.74 29.98
CA GLU A 241 7.12 10.39 31.15
C GLU A 241 6.66 9.06 31.77
N ARG A 242 5.34 8.84 31.87
CA ARG A 242 4.77 7.57 32.35
C ARG A 242 5.09 6.39 31.43
N ILE A 243 5.13 6.61 30.12
CA ILE A 243 5.51 5.57 29.14
C ILE A 243 7.03 5.35 29.16
N GLY A 244 7.83 6.38 29.43
CA GLY A 244 9.29 6.33 29.35
C GLY A 244 9.82 6.35 27.92
N CYS A 245 9.05 6.91 26.98
CA CYS A 245 9.38 6.89 25.55
C CYS A 245 10.23 8.08 25.10
N SER A 246 10.88 7.97 23.95
CA SER A 246 11.63 9.07 23.33
C SER A 246 10.71 10.24 22.95
N VAL A 247 11.16 11.47 23.18
CA VAL A 247 10.47 12.70 22.73
C VAL A 247 11.26 13.36 21.60
N LEU A 248 10.56 13.72 20.52
CA LEU A 248 11.07 14.40 19.33
C LEU A 248 10.41 15.77 19.18
N ASP A 249 11.22 16.82 19.06
CA ASP A 249 10.75 18.16 18.72
C ASP A 249 10.62 18.30 17.20
N VAL A 250 9.40 18.57 16.73
CA VAL A 250 9.04 18.67 15.31
C VAL A 250 8.80 20.12 14.84
N THR A 251 9.14 21.13 15.65
CA THR A 251 8.75 22.54 15.44
C THR A 251 9.10 23.10 14.06
N ASN A 252 10.23 22.72 13.48
CA ASN A 252 10.64 23.12 12.13
C ASN A 252 11.22 21.96 11.32
N LYS A 253 10.84 20.73 11.67
CA LYS A 253 11.31 19.54 10.97
C LYS A 253 10.36 19.15 9.84
N ALA A 254 10.94 18.69 8.74
CA ALA A 254 10.17 18.00 7.70
C ALA A 254 9.67 16.64 8.23
N VAL A 255 8.63 16.11 7.58
CA VAL A 255 8.10 14.77 7.91
C VAL A 255 9.18 13.71 7.67
N GLU A 256 9.91 13.85 6.56
CA GLU A 256 10.99 12.95 6.15
C GLU A 256 12.15 12.95 7.15
N GLU A 257 12.53 14.12 7.67
CA GLU A 257 13.58 14.24 8.68
C GLU A 257 13.16 13.55 9.98
N THR A 258 11.94 13.83 10.46
CA THR A 258 11.41 13.20 11.68
C THR A 258 11.28 11.68 11.52
N ALA A 259 10.90 11.21 10.32
CA ALA A 259 10.82 9.79 10.02
C ALA A 259 12.19 9.11 10.07
N ASN A 260 13.22 9.74 9.51
CA ASN A 260 14.57 9.19 9.54
C ASN A 260 15.10 9.11 10.98
N ASP A 261 14.87 10.14 11.81
CA ASP A 261 15.24 10.12 13.24
C ASP A 261 14.61 8.91 13.97
N ILE A 262 13.34 8.60 13.67
CA ILE A 262 12.62 7.46 14.26
C ILE A 262 13.22 6.14 13.77
N ILE A 263 13.44 6.01 12.46
CA ILE A 263 13.98 4.78 11.85
C ILE A 263 15.37 4.48 12.42
N GLU A 264 16.26 5.47 12.48
CA GLU A 264 17.60 5.30 13.05
C GLU A 264 17.56 4.81 14.50
N ARG A 265 16.66 5.37 15.33
CA ARG A 265 16.51 4.93 16.72
C ARG A 265 15.96 3.51 16.84
N ILE A 266 15.06 3.10 15.95
CA ILE A 266 14.55 1.73 15.94
C ILE A 266 15.66 0.75 15.53
N GLU A 267 16.44 1.10 14.50
CA GLU A 267 17.52 0.25 14.00
C GLU A 267 18.69 0.12 14.98
N GLN A 268 19.01 1.16 15.75
CA GLN A 268 20.02 1.11 16.82
C GLN A 268 19.59 0.25 18.02
N ASN A 269 18.30 -0.01 18.17
CA ASN A 269 17.73 -0.78 19.29
C ASN A 269 17.41 -2.24 18.94
N LYS A 270 17.65 -2.67 17.70
CA LYS A 270 17.57 -4.07 17.25
C LYS A 270 18.84 -4.83 17.63
#